data_AF-A0A0L6WJE1-F1
#
_entry.id   AF-A0A0L6WJE1-F1
#
_cell.length_a   1.000
_cell.length_b   1.000
_cell.length_c   1.000
_cell.angle_alpha   90.00
_cell.angle_beta   90.00
_cell.angle_gamma   90.00
#
_symmetry.space_group_name_H-M   'P 1'
#
loop_
_entity.id
_entity.type
_entity.pdbx_description
1 polymer ?
#
loop_
_entity_poly.entity_id
_entity_poly.type
_entity_poly.pdbx_seq_one_letter_code
_entity_poly.pdbx_strand_id
1 'polypeptide(L)'
;MLQQYVMASGLSTHFLCLDVEIKMMDTQQNHRVAALLDSGAMGLFLDLEFVKCHGLTMQLLSKPIPVYNINRTPNKAGAISSMVDLVLH
;
A
#
# COMPACT_ATOMS: atom_id res chain seq x y z
N MET A 1 -5.38 4.02 19.97
CA MET A 1 -4.36 2.94 19.97
C MET A 1 -3.34 3.26 18.88
N LEU A 2 -2.03 3.02 19.08
CA LEU A 2 -1.07 3.11 17.98
C LEU A 2 -1.31 1.92 17.06
N GLN A 3 -1.79 2.17 15.85
CA GLN A 3 -1.87 1.15 14.81
C GLN A 3 -0.41 0.78 14.43
N GLN A 4 -0.12 -0.51 14.37
CA GLN A 4 1.16 -1.03 13.91
C GLN A 4 0.86 -2.07 12.86
N TYR A 5 1.56 -2.01 11.73
CA TYR A 5 1.43 -2.99 10.67
C TYR A 5 2.64 -3.92 10.66
N VAL A 6 2.37 -5.22 10.57
CA VAL A 6 3.40 -6.25 10.35
C VAL A 6 3.27 -6.72 8.91
N MET A 7 4.35 -6.62 8.15
CA MET A 7 4.41 -7.08 6.76
C MET A 7 5.33 -8.29 6.64
N ALA A 8 4.89 -9.26 5.85
CA ALA A 8 5.62 -10.47 5.52
C ALA A 8 5.94 -10.44 4.03
N SER A 9 7.21 -10.28 3.67
CA SER A 9 7.65 -10.48 2.28
C SER A 9 8.60 -11.67 2.29
N GLY A 10 8.12 -12.80 1.77
CA GLY A 10 8.98 -13.94 1.42
C GLY A 10 9.48 -13.76 0.00
N LEU A 11 10.74 -14.12 -0.27
CA LEU A 11 11.24 -14.27 -1.62
C LEU A 11 10.52 -15.48 -2.26
N SER A 12 9.40 -15.21 -2.94
CA SER A 12 8.67 -16.19 -3.74
C SER A 12 8.69 -15.71 -5.19
N THR A 13 8.86 -16.61 -6.14
CA THR A 13 8.61 -16.32 -7.56
C THR A 13 7.14 -16.52 -7.93
N HIS A 14 6.35 -17.06 -7.00
CA HIS A 14 4.92 -17.31 -7.16
C HIS A 14 4.14 -16.27 -6.37
N PHE A 15 3.84 -15.16 -7.03
CA PHE A 15 2.90 -14.16 -6.56
C PHE A 15 1.60 -14.30 -7.35
N LEU A 16 0.47 -14.24 -6.65
CA LEU A 16 -0.82 -14.13 -7.31
C LEU A 16 -1.16 -12.65 -7.40
N CYS A 17 -1.02 -12.09 -8.60
CA CYS A 17 -1.44 -10.73 -8.88
C CYS A 17 -2.80 -10.73 -9.56
N LEU A 18 -3.69 -9.85 -9.10
CA LEU A 18 -4.96 -9.56 -9.72
C LEU A 18 -4.84 -8.27 -10.52
N ASP A 19 -5.36 -8.26 -11.75
CA ASP A 19 -5.52 -7.05 -12.53
C ASP A 19 -6.81 -6.35 -12.07
N VAL A 20 -6.65 -5.27 -11.31
CA VAL A 20 -7.74 -4.53 -10.68
C VAL A 20 -7.75 -3.09 -11.19
N GLU A 21 -8.91 -2.44 -11.18
CA GLU A 21 -9.01 -1.02 -11.49
C GLU A 21 -9.17 -0.22 -10.19
N ILE A 22 -8.33 0.80 -10.02
CA ILE A 22 -8.49 1.79 -8.96
C ILE A 22 -8.98 3.09 -9.58
N LYS A 23 -9.93 3.74 -8.89
CA LYS A 23 -10.46 5.04 -9.28
C LYS A 23 -10.16 6.08 -8.22
N MET A 24 -9.54 7.17 -8.64
CA MET A 24 -9.26 8.33 -7.83
C MET A 24 -10.55 9.06 -7.45
N MET A 25 -10.77 9.32 -6.16
CA MET A 25 -11.99 9.98 -5.70
C MET A 25 -12.07 11.45 -6.10
N ASP A 26 -10.94 12.14 -6.19
CA ASP A 26 -10.84 13.57 -6.48
C ASP A 26 -10.88 13.89 -7.98
N THR A 27 -10.12 13.15 -8.79
CA THR A 27 -10.00 13.37 -10.24
C THR A 27 -10.88 12.46 -11.07
N GLN A 28 -11.48 11.43 -10.46
CA GLN A 28 -12.25 10.38 -11.13
C GLN A 28 -11.44 9.60 -12.18
N GLN A 29 -10.11 9.72 -12.19
CA GLN A 29 -9.22 8.97 -13.06
C GLN A 29 -9.13 7.51 -12.64
N ASN A 30 -9.10 6.63 -13.64
CA ASN A 30 -8.98 5.19 -13.44
C ASN A 30 -7.56 4.71 -13.82
N HIS A 31 -7.01 3.80 -13.02
CA HIS A 31 -5.75 3.12 -13.31
C HIS A 31 -5.93 1.61 -13.16
N ARG A 32 -5.53 0.84 -14.18
CA ARG A 32 -5.41 -0.62 -14.06
C ARG A 32 -4.06 -0.94 -13.42
N VAL A 33 -4.09 -1.74 -12.36
CA VAL A 33 -2.92 -2.07 -11.56
C VAL A 33 -2.85 -3.57 -11.30
N ALA A 34 -1.65 -4.12 -11.30
CA ALA A 34 -1.41 -5.47 -10.81
C ALA A 34 -1.28 -5.42 -9.28
N ALA A 35 -2.33 -5.82 -8.57
CA ALA A 35 -2.36 -5.87 -7.11
C ALA A 35 -1.99 -7.26 -6.60
N LEU A 36 -1.08 -7.34 -5.62
CA LEU A 36 -0.74 -8.60 -4.97
C LEU A 36 -1.89 -9.06 -4.07
N LEU A 37 -2.40 -10.28 -4.29
CA LEU A 37 -3.32 -10.92 -3.35
C LEU A 37 -2.51 -11.54 -2.21
N ASP A 38 -2.45 -10.84 -1.08
CA ASP A 38 -1.72 -11.26 0.11
C ASP A 38 -2.65 -11.41 1.31
N SER A 39 -2.99 -12.66 1.67
CA SER A 39 -3.78 -12.96 2.86
C SER A 39 -3.05 -12.65 4.18
N GLY A 40 -1.74 -12.40 4.14
CA GLY A 40 -0.92 -11.99 5.28
C GLY A 40 -0.94 -10.48 5.53
N ALA A 41 -1.45 -9.68 4.61
CA ALA A 41 -1.54 -8.24 4.77
C ALA A 41 -2.77 -7.84 5.60
N MET A 42 -2.58 -6.99 6.62
CA MET A 42 -3.68 -6.50 7.47
C MET A 42 -4.54 -5.41 6.81
N GLY A 43 -4.15 -4.92 5.63
CA GLY A 43 -4.82 -3.82 4.94
C GLY A 43 -4.33 -3.69 3.51
N LEU A 44 -4.80 -2.64 2.83
CA LEU A 44 -4.36 -2.30 1.49
C LEU A 44 -3.19 -1.32 1.57
N PHE A 45 -2.13 -1.62 0.84
CA PHE A 45 -0.93 -0.80 0.79
C PHE A 45 -0.59 -0.50 -0.66
N LEU A 46 -0.07 0.70 -0.90
CA LEU A 46 0.43 1.12 -2.20
C LEU A 46 1.90 1.44 -2.08
N ASP A 47 2.65 1.09 -3.11
CA ASP A 47 4.04 1.48 -3.24
C ASP A 47 4.15 3.01 -3.43
N LEU A 48 5.10 3.63 -2.72
CA LEU A 48 5.26 5.08 -2.75
C LEU A 48 5.71 5.60 -4.12
N GLU A 49 6.55 4.86 -4.83
CA GLU A 49 6.98 5.25 -6.17
C GLU A 49 5.84 5.09 -7.18
N PHE A 50 5.01 4.04 -7.06
CA PHE A 50 3.78 3.91 -7.83
C PHE A 50 2.87 5.14 -7.68
N VAL A 51 2.64 5.58 -6.45
CA VAL A 51 1.82 6.75 -6.12
C VAL A 51 2.38 8.03 -6.76
N LYS A 52 3.70 8.23 -6.68
CA LYS A 52 4.37 9.39 -7.30
C LYS A 52 4.32 9.35 -8.82
N CYS A 53 4.61 8.20 -9.44
CA CYS A 53 4.62 8.05 -10.89
C CYS A 53 3.27 8.33 -11.53
N HIS A 54 2.18 8.01 -10.84
CA HIS A 54 0.81 8.25 -11.33
C HIS A 54 0.21 9.56 -10.81
N GLY A 55 0.96 10.33 -10.02
CA GLY A 55 0.51 11.63 -9.51
C GLY A 55 -0.73 11.54 -8.61
N LEU A 56 -0.89 10.44 -7.86
CA LEU A 56 -2.07 10.27 -7.01
C LEU A 56 -2.03 11.26 -5.85
N THR A 57 -3.16 11.91 -5.56
CA THR A 57 -3.29 12.87 -4.46
C THR A 57 -3.18 12.17 -3.11
N MET A 58 -2.09 12.44 -2.38
CA MET A 58 -1.84 11.90 -1.05
C MET A 58 -2.27 12.86 0.05
N GLN A 59 -2.87 12.31 1.11
CA GLN A 59 -3.13 13.03 2.36
C GLN A 59 -2.11 12.60 3.40
N LEU A 60 -1.31 13.55 3.91
CA LEU A 60 -0.32 13.27 4.95
C LEU A 60 -1.02 12.91 6.27
N LEU A 61 -0.56 11.83 6.91
CA LEU A 61 -1.02 11.45 8.24
C LEU A 61 -0.39 12.38 9.28
N SER A 62 -1.18 12.75 10.30
CA SER A 62 -0.67 13.53 11.44
C SER A 62 0.45 12.83 12.20
N LYS A 63 0.48 11.49 12.16
CA LYS A 63 1.55 10.67 12.70
C LYS A 63 1.82 9.49 11.76
N PRO A 64 3.07 9.27 11.31
CA PRO A 64 3.42 8.10 10.52
C PRO A 64 3.15 6.80 11.28
N ILE A 65 2.72 5.77 10.55
CA ILE A 65 2.43 4.44 11.08
C ILE A 65 3.67 3.55 10.89
N PRO A 66 4.32 3.09 11.96
CA PRO A 66 5.47 2.20 11.86
C PRO A 66 5.09 0.87 11.21
N VAL A 67 5.91 0.42 10.27
CA VAL A 67 5.80 -0.89 9.63
C VAL A 67 6.96 -1.75 10.08
N TYR A 68 6.67 -2.97 10.51
CA TYR A 68 7.68 -3.95 10.93
C TYR A 68 7.61 -5.19 10.05
N ASN A 69 8.74 -5.87 9.87
CA ASN A 69 8.78 -7.19 9.26
C ASN A 69 8.29 -8.25 10.27
N ILE A 70 8.03 -9.49 9.82
CA ILE A 70 7.68 -10.63 10.72
C ILE A 70 8.68 -10.77 11.89
N ASN A 71 9.98 -10.58 11.62
CA ASN A 71 11.03 -10.67 12.64
C ASN A 71 11.08 -9.44 13.59
N ARG A 72 10.09 -8.56 13.54
CA ARG A 72 9.93 -7.33 14.34
C ARG A 72 11.00 -6.25 14.11
N THR A 73 11.83 -6.38 13.07
CA THR A 73 12.71 -5.28 12.64
C THR A 73 11.90 -4.23 11.85
N PRO A 74 12.26 -2.94 11.91
CA PRO A 74 11.61 -1.92 11.08
C PRO A 74 11.67 -2.28 9.59
N ASN A 75 10.60 -2.01 8.87
CA ASN A 75 10.58 -2.20 7.42
C ASN A 75 11.55 -1.21 6.75
N LYS A 76 12.34 -1.69 5.78
CA LYS A 76 13.37 -0.89 5.10
C LYS A 76 12.79 0.20 4.21
N ALA A 77 11.57 0.02 3.70
CA ALA A 77 10.86 1.05 2.93
C ALA A 77 10.32 2.18 3.83
N GLY A 78 10.41 2.02 5.15
CA GLY A 78 10.03 3.03 6.13
C GLY A 78 8.63 2.85 6.69
N ALA A 79 8.10 3.94 7.25
CA ALA A 79 6.76 4.03 7.81
C ALA A 79 5.74 4.49 6.76
N ILE A 80 4.47 4.20 6.99
CA ILE A 80 3.38 4.78 6.18
C ILE A 80 3.15 6.20 6.68
N SER A 81 3.44 7.19 5.85
CA SER A 81 3.29 8.61 6.20
C SER A 81 2.02 9.25 5.66
N SER A 82 1.35 8.61 4.70
CA SER A 82 0.24 9.20 3.94
C SER A 82 -0.79 8.15 3.57
N MET A 83 -2.00 8.60 3.25
CA MET A 83 -3.09 7.79 2.70
C MET A 83 -3.59 8.38 1.37
N VAL A 84 -4.31 7.57 0.60
CA VAL A 84 -5.00 7.98 -0.63
C VAL A 84 -6.44 7.45 -0.58
N ASP A 85 -7.40 8.21 -1.10
CA ASP A 85 -8.80 7.82 -1.16
C ASP A 85 -9.15 7.31 -2.57
N LEU A 86 -9.47 6.02 -2.66
CA LEU A 86 -9.70 5.30 -3.92
C LEU A 86 -10.98 4.47 -3.85
N VAL A 87 -11.62 4.26 -4.99
CA VAL A 87 -12.56 3.15 -5.20
C VAL A 87 -11.82 2.01 -5.87
N LEU A 88 -11.95 0.80 -5.34
CA LEU A 88 -11.46 -0.42 -5.97
C LEU A 88 -12.61 -1.08 -6.73
N HIS A 89 -12.41 -1.37 -8.01
CA HIS A 89 -13.36 -2.04 -8.90
C HIS A 89 -12.96 -3.49 -9.19
#